data_AF-A0A848NFC3-F1
#
_entry.id   AF-A0A848NFC3-F1
#
_cell.length_a   1.000
_cell.length_b   1.000
_cell.length_c   1.000
_cell.angle_alpha   90.00
_cell.angle_beta   90.00
_cell.angle_gamma   90.00
#
_symmetry.space_group_name_H-M   'P 1'
#
loop_
_entity.id
_entity.type
_entity.pdbx_description
1 polymer ?
#
loop_
_entity_poly.entity_id
_entity_poly.type
_entity_poly.pdbx_seq_one_letter_code
_entity_poly.pdbx_strand_id
1 'polypeptide(L)'
;MPKKIDPEVAEFEAALLRSADQAVAGRYARVHTPEQISARRRGRPVGSTAAVRKSATTIRLDVEVLAAFKATGQGWQTRMNNALRDWLETHQLT
;
A
#
# COMPACT_ATOMS: atom_id res chain seq x y z
N MET A 1 -49.09 18.39 -14.13
CA MET A 1 -48.19 17.69 -15.07
C MET A 1 -47.44 16.64 -14.28
N PRO A 2 -47.50 15.34 -14.60
CA PRO A 2 -46.78 14.33 -13.83
C PRO A 2 -45.28 14.59 -14.00
N LYS A 3 -44.57 14.73 -12.87
CA LYS A 3 -43.12 14.91 -12.83
C LYS A 3 -42.52 13.60 -13.33
N LYS A 4 -42.07 13.56 -14.59
CA LYS A 4 -41.32 12.41 -15.12
C LYS A 4 -40.12 12.24 -14.20
N ILE A 5 -40.09 11.14 -13.45
CA ILE A 5 -38.96 10.83 -12.59
C ILE A 5 -37.77 10.65 -13.53
N ASP A 6 -36.71 11.41 -13.24
CA ASP A 6 -35.47 11.32 -13.99
C ASP A 6 -34.96 9.87 -13.94
N PRO A 7 -34.61 9.24 -15.06
CA PRO A 7 -34.10 7.87 -15.08
C PRO A 7 -32.96 7.63 -14.08
N GLU A 8 -32.10 8.62 -13.85
CA GLU A 8 -31.01 8.53 -12.87
C GLU A 8 -31.53 8.43 -11.42
N VAL A 9 -32.59 9.19 -11.11
CA VAL A 9 -33.22 9.17 -9.79
C VAL A 9 -33.96 7.85 -9.56
N ALA A 10 -34.59 7.29 -10.60
CA ALA A 10 -35.26 6.00 -10.51
C ALA A 10 -34.27 4.85 -10.29
N GLU A 11 -33.11 4.88 -10.97
CA GLU A 11 -32.05 3.90 -10.75
C GLU A 11 -31.45 4.00 -9.35
N PHE A 12 -31.26 5.23 -8.86
CA PHE A 12 -30.80 5.48 -7.49
C PHE A 12 -31.79 4.95 -6.45
N GLU A 13 -33.08 5.21 -6.61
CA GLU A 13 -34.13 4.73 -5.70
C GLU A 13 -34.16 3.19 -5.67
N ALA A 14 -34.08 2.55 -6.84
CA ALA A 14 -34.02 1.09 -6.95
C ALA A 14 -32.75 0.53 -6.28
N ALA A 15 -31.60 1.21 -6.40
CA ALA A 15 -30.37 0.81 -5.73
C ALA A 15 -30.46 0.97 -4.21
N LEU A 16 -31.08 2.05 -3.73
CA LEU A 16 -31.27 2.34 -2.32
C LEU A 16 -32.16 1.28 -1.64
N LEU A 17 -33.28 0.93 -2.28
CA LEU A 17 -34.19 -0.11 -1.78
C LEU A 17 -33.51 -1.48 -1.71
N ARG A 18 -32.74 -1.86 -2.74
CA ARG A 18 -31.94 -3.10 -2.71
C ARG A 18 -30.93 -3.13 -1.56
N SER A 19 -30.28 -2.00 -1.26
CA SER A 19 -29.35 -1.90 -0.13
C SER A 19 -30.05 -2.06 1.21
N ALA A 20 -31.25 -1.49 1.36
CA ALA A 20 -32.04 -1.61 2.58
C ALA A 20 -32.50 -3.06 2.83
N ASP A 21 -32.99 -3.74 1.78
CA ASP A 21 -33.38 -5.16 1.87
C ASP A 21 -32.20 -6.08 2.19
N GLN A 22 -31.02 -5.79 1.61
CA GLN A 22 -29.79 -6.51 1.93
C GLN A 22 -29.38 -6.33 3.40
N ALA A 23 -29.56 -5.12 3.95
CA ALA A 23 -29.29 -4.84 5.35
C ALA A 23 -30.27 -5.58 6.27
N VAL A 24 -31.57 -5.53 6.00
CA VAL A 24 -32.59 -6.28 6.76
C VAL A 24 -32.34 -7.80 6.70
N ALA A 25 -31.91 -8.31 5.55
CA ALA A 25 -31.61 -9.73 5.34
C ALA A 25 -30.24 -10.17 5.88
N GLY A 26 -29.45 -9.28 6.49
CA GLY A 26 -28.14 -9.61 7.02
C GLY A 26 -27.07 -9.90 5.96
N ARG A 27 -27.33 -9.58 4.68
CA ARG A 27 -26.46 -9.85 3.52
C ARG A 27 -25.62 -8.62 3.22
N TYR A 28 -24.58 -8.43 4.01
CA TYR A 28 -23.71 -7.26 3.90
C TYR A 28 -22.46 -7.55 3.06
N ALA A 29 -21.84 -6.48 2.53
CA ALA A 29 -20.46 -6.56 2.06
C ALA A 29 -19.53 -7.09 3.17
N ARG A 30 -18.35 -7.60 2.80
CA ARG A 30 -17.46 -8.43 3.64
C ARG A 30 -17.12 -7.85 5.04
N VAL A 31 -17.31 -6.55 5.28
CA VAL A 31 -17.14 -5.88 6.58
C VAL A 31 -18.07 -4.67 6.68
N HIS A 32 -18.96 -4.63 7.66
CA HIS A 32 -19.74 -3.41 7.93
C HIS A 32 -20.18 -3.24 9.40
N THR A 33 -20.07 -4.27 10.26
CA THR A 33 -20.41 -4.08 11.68
C THR A 33 -19.28 -3.35 12.40
N PRO A 34 -19.59 -2.52 13.41
CA PRO A 34 -18.57 -1.88 14.25
C PRO A 34 -17.57 -2.88 14.86
N GLU A 35 -18.05 -4.08 15.21
CA GLU A 35 -17.24 -5.18 15.73
C GLU A 35 -16.29 -5.78 14.67
N GLN A 36 -16.75 -5.93 13.42
CA GLN A 36 -15.90 -6.42 12.32
C GLN A 36 -14.83 -5.39 11.93
N ILE A 37 -15.16 -4.10 12.00
CA ILE A 37 -14.22 -3.00 11.74
C ILE A 37 -13.16 -2.93 12.84
N SER A 38 -13.55 -3.09 14.12
CA SER A 38 -12.59 -3.09 15.23
C SER A 38 -11.72 -4.35 15.28
N ALA A 39 -12.26 -5.51 14.88
CA ALA A 39 -11.51 -6.76 14.75
C ALA A 39 -10.43 -6.69 13.66
N ARG A 40 -10.66 -5.92 12.60
CA ARG A 40 -9.63 -5.58 11.61
C ARG A 40 -8.75 -4.45 12.15
N ARG A 41 -7.78 -4.81 12.99
CA ARG A 41 -6.71 -3.91 13.44
C ARG A 41 -6.18 -3.10 12.25
N ARG A 42 -6.32 -1.77 12.34
CA ARG A 42 -5.96 -0.81 11.31
C ARG A 42 -4.44 -0.86 11.07
N GLY A 43 -4.00 -1.59 10.04
CA GLY A 43 -2.59 -1.62 9.66
C GLY A 43 -2.18 -2.80 8.79
N ARG A 44 -1.01 -2.66 8.17
CA ARG A 44 -0.26 -3.71 7.48
C ARG A 44 -0.07 -4.92 8.43
N PRO A 45 -0.22 -6.18 7.97
CA PRO A 45 -0.18 -7.36 8.82
C PRO A 45 1.04 -7.37 9.76
N VAL A 46 0.79 -7.61 11.04
CA VAL A 46 1.81 -7.85 12.06
C VAL A 46 2.63 -9.06 11.61
N GLY A 47 3.92 -8.86 11.30
CA GLY A 47 4.79 -9.88 10.69
C GLY A 47 5.31 -9.56 9.28
N SER A 48 4.84 -8.48 8.65
CA SER A 48 5.43 -7.96 7.39
C SER A 48 6.65 -7.07 7.61
N THR A 49 7.34 -7.22 8.74
CA THR A 49 8.73 -6.83 8.88
C THR A 49 9.54 -7.83 8.07
N ALA A 50 10.00 -7.46 6.87
CA ALA A 50 10.91 -8.29 6.10
C ALA A 50 12.03 -8.81 7.03
N ALA A 51 12.30 -10.12 7.00
CA ALA A 51 13.30 -10.78 7.85
C ALA A 51 14.68 -10.10 7.79
N VAL A 52 14.95 -9.38 6.69
CA VAL A 52 16.09 -8.49 6.53
C VAL A 52 15.60 -7.04 6.61
N ARG A 53 15.74 -6.42 7.79
CA ARG A 53 15.41 -5.00 7.98
C ARG A 53 16.52 -4.14 7.38
N LYS A 54 16.20 -3.42 6.30
CA LYS A 54 17.06 -2.33 5.82
C LYS A 54 16.89 -1.15 6.76
N SER A 55 17.97 -0.68 7.37
CA SER A 55 17.97 0.55 8.16
C SER A 55 18.07 1.75 7.22
N ALA A 56 17.11 2.68 7.30
CA ALA A 56 17.21 3.95 6.60
C ALA A 56 18.19 4.85 7.38
N THR A 57 19.34 5.13 6.78
CA THR A 57 20.39 5.98 7.38
C THR A 57 20.76 7.08 6.40
N THR A 58 20.97 8.30 6.91
CA THR A 58 21.46 9.42 6.11
C THR A 58 22.99 9.40 6.12
N ILE A 59 23.59 9.10 4.96
CA ILE A 59 25.04 9.18 4.74
C ILE A 59 25.33 10.22 3.64
N ARG A 60 26.49 10.88 3.73
CA ARG A 60 26.98 11.76 2.66
C ARG A 60 27.83 10.93 1.71
N LEU A 61 27.57 11.04 0.41
CA LEU A 61 28.31 10.39 -0.67
C LEU A 61 28.84 11.46 -1.61
N ASP A 62 29.95 11.15 -2.28
CA ASP A 62 30.46 11.98 -3.36
C ASP A 62 29.40 12.12 -4.47
N VAL A 63 29.32 13.32 -5.07
CA VAL A 63 28.38 13.66 -6.13
C VAL A 63 28.62 12.80 -7.37
N GLU A 64 29.88 12.53 -7.72
CA GLU A 64 30.22 11.75 -8.91
C GLU A 64 29.80 10.28 -8.75
N VAL A 65 30.06 9.70 -7.58
CA VAL A 65 29.64 8.34 -7.24
C VAL A 65 28.13 8.21 -7.30
N LEU A 66 27.41 9.16 -6.70
CA LEU A 66 25.95 9.16 -6.68
C LEU A 66 25.36 9.37 -8.08
N ALA A 67 25.98 10.22 -8.91
CA ALA A 67 25.59 10.42 -10.30
C ALA A 67 25.79 9.13 -11.13
N ALA A 68 26.94 8.47 -10.99
CA ALA A 68 27.24 7.21 -11.68
C ALA A 68 26.21 6.12 -11.36
N PHE A 69 25.86 5.93 -10.08
CA PHE A 69 24.82 4.97 -9.72
C PHE A 69 23.44 5.41 -10.24
N LYS A 70 23.03 6.67 -10.10
CA LYS A 70 21.73 7.13 -10.63
C LYS A 70 21.60 6.94 -12.14
N ALA A 71 22.67 7.12 -12.90
CA ALA A 71 22.69 6.92 -14.35
C ALA A 71 22.35 5.47 -14.75
N THR A 72 22.54 4.49 -13.85
CA THR A 72 22.15 3.09 -14.09
C THR A 72 20.62 2.87 -14.12
N GLY A 73 19.82 3.88 -13.79
CA GLY A 73 18.36 3.84 -13.88
C GLY A 73 17.66 3.17 -12.69
N GLN A 74 16.50 2.55 -12.94
CA GLN A 74 15.69 1.93 -11.89
C GLN A 74 16.49 0.88 -11.11
N GLY A 75 16.38 0.90 -9.78
CA GLY A 75 17.10 -0.01 -8.90
C GLY A 75 18.54 0.39 -8.57
N TRP A 76 18.98 1.62 -8.89
CA TRP A 76 20.34 2.08 -8.60
C TRP A 76 20.72 1.97 -7.12
N GLN A 77 19.77 2.21 -6.19
CA GLN A 77 20.01 2.05 -4.76
C GLN A 77 20.30 0.58 -4.38
N THR A 78 19.60 -0.37 -5.02
CA THR A 78 19.86 -1.80 -4.82
C THR A 78 21.22 -2.18 -5.35
N ARG A 79 21.62 -1.68 -6.53
CA ARG A 79 22.97 -1.89 -7.08
C ARG A 79 24.06 -1.32 -6.17
N MET A 80 23.87 -0.10 -5.68
CA MET A 80 24.78 0.54 -4.72
C MET A 80 24.90 -0.30 -3.44
N ASN A 81 23.78 -0.77 -2.88
CA ASN A 81 23.80 -1.64 -1.70
C ASN A 81 24.55 -2.96 -1.96
N ASN A 82 24.38 -3.57 -3.14
CA ASN A 82 25.09 -4.80 -3.49
C ASN A 82 26.59 -4.56 -3.64
N ALA A 83 26.99 -3.45 -4.26
CA ALA A 83 28.41 -3.07 -4.37
C ALA A 83 29.05 -2.86 -2.98
N LEU A 84 28.33 -2.23 -2.05
CA LEU A 84 28.80 -2.08 -0.68
C LEU A 84 28.93 -3.43 0.05
N ARG A 85 28.01 -4.37 -0.20
CA ARG A 85 28.11 -5.71 0.37
C ARG A 85 29.31 -6.48 -0.18
N ASP A 86 29.50 -6.46 -1.49
CA ASP A 86 30.64 -7.09 -2.17
C ASP A 86 31.98 -6.49 -1.69
N TRP A 87 32.01 -5.18 -1.50
CA TRP A 87 33.17 -4.49 -0.92
C TRP A 87 33.50 -5.00 0.49
N LEU A 88 32.49 -5.23 1.34
CA LEU A 88 32.69 -5.77 2.70
C LEU A 88 33.14 -7.24 2.71
N GLU A 89 32.77 -8.04 1.70
CA GLU A 89 33.23 -9.43 1.58
C GLU A 89 34.71 -9.49 1.18
N THR A 90 35.15 -8.54 0.37
CA THR A 90 36.52 -8.46 -0.16
C THR A 90 37.48 -7.66 0.70
N HIS A 91 36.97 -6.74 1.53
CA HIS A 91 37.77 -5.85 2.38
C HIS A 91 37.37 -6.05 3.84
N GLN A 92 38.22 -6.75 4.60
CA GLN A 92 38.07 -6.82 6.05
C GLN A 92 38.35 -5.44 6.66
N LEU A 93 37.31 -4.86 7.29
CA LEU A 93 37.47 -3.71 8.15
C LEU A 93 38.30 -4.17 9.35
N THR A 94 39.56 -3.73 9.39
CA THR A 94 40.49 -4.03 10.49
C THR A 94 40.13 -3.21 11.72
#